data_AF-A0A7Y5TXY2-F1
#
_entry.id   AF-A0A7Y5TXY2-F1
#
_cell.length_a   1.000
_cell.length_b   1.000
_cell.length_c   1.000
_cell.angle_alpha   90.00
_cell.angle_beta   90.00
_cell.angle_gamma   90.00
#
_symmetry.space_group_name_H-M   'P 1'
#
loop_
_entity.id
_entity.type
_entity.pdbx_description
1 polymer ?
#
loop_
_entity_poly.entity_id
_entity_poly.type
_entity_poly.pdbx_seq_one_letter_code
_entity_poly.pdbx_strand_id
1 'polypeptide(L)'
;MQPIFDAWYYAHSCGRPYVRDDEWLRFFGAVAGRIKADLAPSTVLDAGCAIGLLVETLAAEGIDATGLDISDYAIGQAAGAAQGRCRVASLTD
;
A
#
# COMPACT_ATOMS: atom_id res chain seq x y z
N MET A 1 -11.46 18.74 12.39
CA MET A 1 -11.39 17.34 12.81
C MET A 1 -9.96 16.89 12.59
N GLN A 2 -9.29 16.27 13.57
CA GLN A 2 -7.94 15.73 13.34
C GLN A 2 -8.03 14.55 12.36
N PRO A 3 -7.08 14.40 11.42
CA PRO A 3 -7.06 13.23 10.53
C PRO A 3 -6.88 11.96 11.36
N ILE A 4 -7.74 10.96 11.18
CA ILE A 4 -7.74 9.73 12.00
C ILE A 4 -6.58 8.79 11.59
N PHE A 5 -6.10 8.92 10.36
CA PHE A 5 -5.04 8.09 9.76
C PHE A 5 -3.79 8.94 9.51
N ASP A 6 -3.14 9.39 10.57
CA ASP A 6 -1.97 10.28 10.53
C ASP A 6 -0.67 9.55 10.92
N ALA A 7 0.43 10.31 11.09
CA ALA A 7 1.72 9.76 11.51
C ALA A 7 1.64 8.98 12.82
N TRP A 8 0.81 9.42 13.77
CA TRP A 8 0.66 8.74 15.05
C TRP A 8 -0.05 7.39 14.88
N TYR A 9 -1.11 7.36 14.05
CA TYR A 9 -1.82 6.13 13.71
C TYR A 9 -0.86 5.08 13.15
N TYR A 10 -0.10 5.39 12.10
CA TYR A 10 0.81 4.43 11.47
C TYR A 10 1.98 4.04 12.37
N ALA A 11 2.39 4.87 13.32
CA ALA A 11 3.46 4.53 14.27
C ALA A 11 2.99 3.57 15.39
N HIS A 12 1.72 3.60 15.79
CA HIS A 12 1.27 2.93 17.03
C HIS A 12 0.06 2.00 16.88
N SER A 13 -0.75 2.13 15.82
CA SER A 13 -2.07 1.48 15.72
C SER A 13 -2.12 0.27 14.78
N CYS A 14 -1.00 -0.11 14.17
CA CYS A 14 -0.92 -1.20 13.18
C CYS A 14 -0.22 -2.46 13.73
N GLY A 15 -0.22 -2.66 15.06
CA GLY A 15 0.45 -3.78 15.75
C GLY A 15 1.96 -3.62 15.90
N ARG A 16 2.62 -3.05 14.90
CA ARG A 16 3.97 -2.50 14.91
C ARG A 16 3.99 -1.21 14.08
N PRO A 17 5.05 -0.38 14.15
CA PRO A 17 5.18 0.75 13.23
C PRO A 17 5.01 0.29 11.78
N TYR A 18 4.05 0.89 11.08
CA TYR A 18 3.75 0.58 9.70
C TYR A 18 4.63 1.45 8.80
N VAL A 19 5.84 0.96 8.59
CA VAL A 19 6.91 1.64 7.87
C VAL A 19 7.40 0.77 6.72
N ARG A 20 8.13 1.35 5.77
CA ARG A 20 8.78 0.57 4.71
C ARG A 20 10.06 -0.06 5.25
N ASP A 21 9.97 -1.30 5.73
CA ASP A 21 11.10 -2.10 6.17
C ASP A 21 11.05 -3.52 5.59
N ASP A 22 12.12 -4.28 5.81
CA ASP A 22 12.26 -5.63 5.23
C ASP A 22 11.20 -6.60 5.74
N GLU A 23 10.68 -6.41 6.95
CA GLU A 23 9.67 -7.30 7.54
C GLU A 23 8.34 -7.14 6.82
N TRP A 24 7.87 -5.90 6.65
CA TRP A 24 6.65 -5.63 5.90
C TRP A 24 6.80 -5.93 4.41
N LEU A 25 7.95 -5.62 3.81
CA LEU A 25 8.20 -5.95 2.40
C LEU A 25 8.22 -7.47 2.15
N ARG A 26 8.78 -8.27 3.06
CA ARG A 26 8.69 -9.74 2.96
C ARG A 26 7.24 -10.22 3.06
N PHE A 27 6.47 -9.68 4.00
CA PHE A 27 5.06 -10.04 4.16
C PHE A 27 4.24 -9.73 2.88
N PHE A 28 4.29 -8.49 2.40
CA PHE A 28 3.55 -8.09 1.20
C PHE A 28 4.10 -8.70 -0.08
N GLY A 29 5.38 -9.08 -0.12
CA GLY A 29 5.96 -9.86 -1.21
C GLY A 29 5.34 -11.25 -1.30
N ALA A 30 5.16 -11.94 -0.16
CA ALA A 30 4.49 -13.24 -0.13
C ALA A 30 3.02 -13.13 -0.57
N VAL A 31 2.32 -12.08 -0.14
CA VAL A 31 0.93 -11.80 -0.57
C VAL A 31 0.87 -11.55 -2.08
N ALA A 32 1.73 -10.68 -2.62
CA ALA A 32 1.80 -10.40 -4.06
C ALA A 32 2.10 -11.67 -4.88
N GLY A 33 3.01 -12.52 -4.39
CA GLY A 33 3.31 -13.80 -5.01
C GLY A 33 2.11 -14.74 -5.09
N ARG A 34 1.27 -14.79 -4.04
CA ARG A 34 0.01 -15.56 -4.08
C ARG A 34 -1.02 -14.95 -5.02
N ILE A 35 -1.21 -13.64 -5.00
CA ILE A 35 -2.11 -12.95 -5.93
C ILE A 35 -1.73 -13.28 -7.38
N LYS A 36 -0.44 -13.19 -7.72
CA LYS A 36 0.06 -13.53 -9.05
C LYS A 36 -0.17 -14.99 -9.40
N ALA A 37 0.16 -15.92 -8.50
CA ALA A 37 0.06 -17.35 -8.78
C ALA A 37 -1.39 -17.84 -8.89
N ASP A 38 -2.29 -17.33 -8.05
CA ASP A 38 -3.64 -17.86 -7.89
C ASP A 38 -4.66 -17.15 -8.78
N LEU A 39 -4.46 -15.86 -9.04
CA LEU A 39 -5.40 -15.03 -9.81
C LEU A 39 -4.84 -14.59 -11.16
N ALA A 40 -3.51 -14.53 -11.30
CA ALA A 40 -2.80 -14.07 -12.50
C ALA A 40 -3.34 -12.75 -13.10
N PRO A 41 -3.56 -11.68 -12.31
CA PRO A 41 -4.15 -10.46 -12.83
C PRO A 41 -3.15 -9.67 -13.66
N SER A 42 -3.64 -8.98 -14.70
CA SER A 42 -2.85 -7.97 -15.41
C SER A 42 -2.82 -6.63 -14.67
N THR A 43 -3.90 -6.29 -13.95
CA THR A 43 -4.10 -5.01 -13.26
C THR A 43 -4.69 -5.21 -11.88
N VAL A 44 -4.29 -4.40 -10.89
CA VAL A 44 -4.83 -4.42 -9.52
C VAL A 44 -5.10 -3.01 -9.00
N LEU A 45 -6.21 -2.86 -8.28
CA LEU A 45 -6.48 -1.71 -7.42
C LEU A 45 -6.37 -2.14 -5.95
N ASP A 46 -5.42 -1.56 -5.23
CA ASP A 46 -5.27 -1.73 -3.79
C ASP A 46 -6.06 -0.64 -3.04
N ALA A 47 -7.19 -1.05 -2.45
CA ALA A 47 -8.16 -0.17 -1.83
C ALA A 47 -7.90 -0.07 -0.32
N GLY A 48 -7.39 1.08 0.13
CA GLY A 48 -6.79 1.24 1.46
C GLY A 48 -5.29 0.92 1.45
N CYS A 49 -4.56 1.44 0.46
CA CYS A 49 -3.17 1.04 0.20
C CYS A 49 -2.16 1.52 1.25
N ALA A 50 -2.56 2.40 2.18
CA ALA A 50 -1.69 3.05 3.15
C ALA A 50 -0.43 3.62 2.46
N ILE A 51 0.76 3.26 2.93
CA ILE A 51 2.06 3.71 2.38
C ILE A 51 2.46 2.98 1.08
N GLY A 52 1.59 2.14 0.51
CA GLY A 52 1.76 1.54 -0.82
C GLY A 52 2.63 0.29 -0.89
N LEU A 53 2.86 -0.44 0.21
CA LEU A 53 3.76 -1.61 0.21
C LEU A 53 3.28 -2.74 -0.71
N LEU A 54 1.98 -3.05 -0.72
CA LEU A 54 1.45 -4.09 -1.61
C LEU A 54 1.49 -3.64 -3.08
N VAL A 55 1.20 -2.36 -3.36
CA VAL A 55 1.36 -1.80 -4.71
C VAL A 55 2.80 -1.93 -5.19
N GLU A 56 3.77 -1.63 -4.32
CA GLU A 56 5.20 -1.77 -4.63
C GLU A 56 5.57 -3.23 -4.95
N THR A 57 5.12 -4.20 -4.14
CA THR A 57 5.46 -5.61 -4.34
C THR A 57 4.75 -6.22 -5.54
N LEU A 58 3.50 -5.85 -5.81
CA LEU A 58 2.79 -6.25 -7.04
C LEU A 58 3.47 -5.70 -8.29
N ALA A 59 3.91 -4.43 -8.24
CA ALA A 59 4.66 -3.82 -9.33
C ALA A 59 5.98 -4.56 -9.63
N ALA A 60 6.70 -4.97 -8.58
CA ALA A 60 7.92 -5.77 -8.71
C ALA A 60 7.66 -7.15 -9.35
N GLU A 61 6.46 -7.69 -9.16
CA GLU A 61 6.00 -8.93 -9.80
C GLU A 61 5.51 -8.75 -11.25
N GLY A 62 5.57 -7.53 -11.78
CA GLY A 62 5.16 -7.20 -13.15
C GLY A 62 3.66 -6.92 -13.32
N ILE A 63 2.92 -6.75 -12.21
CA ILE A 63 1.50 -6.43 -12.23
C ILE A 63 1.33 -4.89 -12.27
N ASP A 64 0.41 -4.41 -13.11
CA ASP A 64 0.05 -2.99 -13.12
C ASP A 64 -0.88 -2.66 -11.94
N ALA A 65 -0.25 -2.33 -10.81
CA ALA A 65 -0.94 -2.03 -9.56
C ALA A 65 -1.01 -0.53 -9.28
N THR A 66 -2.18 -0.08 -8.83
CA THR A 66 -2.43 1.28 -8.32
C THR A 66 -3.09 1.23 -6.95
N GLY A 67 -2.97 2.31 -6.17
CA GLY A 67 -3.48 2.36 -4.80
C GLY A 67 -4.31 3.61 -4.50
N LEU A 68 -5.30 3.46 -3.63
CA LEU A 68 -6.08 4.57 -3.07
C LEU A 68 -6.10 4.48 -1.55
N ASP A 69 -5.91 5.62 -0.89
CA ASP A 69 -6.09 5.75 0.55
C ASP A 69 -6.64 7.15 0.86
N ILE A 70 -7.40 7.29 1.94
CA ILE A 70 -7.90 8.59 2.40
C ILE A 70 -6.85 9.41 3.16
N SER A 71 -5.74 8.77 3.57
CA SER A 71 -4.68 9.41 4.32
C SER A 71 -3.68 10.14 3.41
N ASP A 72 -3.70 11.48 3.45
CA ASP A 72 -2.63 12.31 2.85
C ASP A 72 -1.25 11.94 3.39
N TYR A 73 -1.15 11.64 4.69
CA TYR A 73 0.10 11.24 5.32
C TYR A 73 0.63 9.94 4.70
N ALA A 74 -0.22 8.90 4.60
CA ALA A 74 0.20 7.59 4.12
C ALA A 74 0.67 7.65 2.67
N ILE A 75 -0.12 8.30 1.81
CA ILE A 75 0.24 8.49 0.40
C ILE A 75 1.53 9.31 0.26
N GLY A 76 1.73 10.30 1.13
CA GLY A 76 2.99 11.05 1.21
C GLY A 76 4.22 10.24 1.60
N GLN A 77 4.04 9.04 2.19
CA GLN A 77 5.12 8.10 2.51
C GLN A 77 5.36 7.05 1.41
N ALA A 78 4.57 7.04 0.33
CA ALA A 78 4.74 6.08 -0.76
C ALA A 78 6.13 6.20 -1.39
N ALA A 79 6.78 5.07 -1.58
CA ALA A 79 8.17 4.99 -2.06
C ALA A 79 8.32 3.91 -3.15
N GLY A 80 9.50 3.85 -3.75
CA GLY A 80 9.83 2.86 -4.77
C GLY A 80 8.84 2.91 -5.94
N ALA A 81 8.35 1.74 -6.36
CA ALA A 81 7.38 1.65 -7.46
C ALA A 81 5.99 2.15 -7.09
N ALA A 82 5.65 2.31 -5.80
CA ALA A 82 4.36 2.85 -5.38
C ALA A 82 4.26 4.37 -5.53
N GLN A 83 5.40 5.08 -5.56
CA GLN A 83 5.41 6.52 -5.75
C GLN A 83 4.82 6.89 -7.12
N GLY A 84 3.79 7.74 -7.12
CA GLY A 84 3.06 8.12 -8.34
C GLY A 84 2.03 7.09 -8.82
N ARG A 85 1.93 5.90 -8.19
CA ARG A 85 0.88 4.91 -8.44
C ARG A 85 -0.23 4.92 -7.38
N CYS A 86 0.06 5.50 -6.22
CA CYS A 86 -0.92 5.72 -5.15
C CYS A 86 -1.40 7.17 -5.13
N ARG A 87 -2.67 7.40 -4.84
CA ARG A 87 -3.26 8.75 -4.69
C ARG A 87 -4.24 8.82 -3.52
N VAL A 88 -4.44 10.04 -3.02
CA VAL A 88 -5.43 10.32 -1.98
C VAL A 88 -6.83 10.30 -2.58
N ALA A 89 -7.71 9.42 -2.10
CA ALA A 89 -9.10 9.32 -2.54
C ALA A 89 -9.95 8.53 -1.54
N SER A 90 -11.25 8.82 -1.51
CA SER A 90 -12.24 7.95 -0.87
C SER A 90 -12.74 6.88 -1.84
N LEU A 91 -13.09 5.71 -1.32
CA LEU A 91 -13.72 4.64 -2.09
C LEU A 91 -15.23 4.83 -2.25
N THR A 92 -15.83 5.74 -1.48
CA THR A 92 -17.26 6.04 -1.51
C THR A 92 -17.60 7.33 -2.24
N ASP A 93 -16.60 8.02 -2.77
CA ASP A 93 -16.78 9.17 -3.67
C ASP A 93 -16.99 8.66 -5.10
#